data_AF-A0A837DVY9-F1
#
_entry.id   AF-A0A837DVY9-F1
#
_cell.length_a   1.000
_cell.length_b   1.000
_cell.length_c   1.000
_cell.angle_alpha   90.00
_cell.angle_beta   90.00
_cell.angle_gamma   90.00
#
_symmetry.space_group_name_H-M   'P 1'
#
loop_
_entity.id
_entity.type
_entity.pdbx_description
1 polymer ?
#
loop_
_entity_poly.entity_id
_entity_poly.type
_entity_poly.pdbx_seq_one_letter_code
_entity_poly.pdbx_strand_id
1 'polypeptide(L)' 'MTDILTITVLYLKQLKTDIKATINLITSKIDCKDSYYVNLDQIEEMKRTGLVSFGSHTVHRLELNRMSYDHQFREITI' A
#
# COMPACT_ATOMS: atom_id res chain seq x y z
N MET A 1 18.13 -1.15 5.14
CA MET A 1 17.89 -0.95 3.70
C MET A 1 16.65 -0.07 3.61
N THR A 2 16.76 1.12 3.04
CA THR A 2 15.65 2.08 3.01
C THR A 2 14.73 1.71 1.84
N ASP A 3 13.49 1.30 2.13
CA ASP A 3 12.53 0.92 1.11
C ASP A 3 11.97 2.16 0.36
N ILE A 4 11.44 1.94 -0.84
CA ILE A 4 10.93 3.00 -1.73
C ILE A 4 9.79 3.81 -1.08
N LEU A 5 9.08 3.21 -0.13
CA LEU A 5 7.94 3.79 0.56
C LEU A 5 8.39 4.76 1.66
N THR A 6 9.42 4.39 2.41
CA THR A 6 10.12 5.24 3.38
C THR A 6 10.72 6.46 2.69
N ILE A 7 11.33 6.26 1.50
CA ILE A 7 11.81 7.37 0.66
C ILE A 7 10.65 8.26 0.22
N THR A 8 9.53 7.68 -0.21
CA THR A 8 8.34 8.45 -0.65
C THR A 8 7.82 9.35 0.47
N VAL A 9 7.67 8.84 1.68
CA VAL A 9 7.17 9.61 2.84
C VAL A 9 8.15 10.69 3.26
N LEU A 10 9.45 10.38 3.31
CA LEU A 10 10.48 11.37 3.63
C LEU A 10 10.52 12.48 2.58
N TYR A 11 10.39 12.14 1.30
CA TYR A 11 10.35 13.11 0.21
C TYR A 11 9.09 13.98 0.30
N LEU A 12 7.91 13.40 0.53
CA LEU A 12 6.67 14.15 0.75
C LEU A 12 6.75 15.11 1.94
N LYS A 13 7.33 14.66 3.06
CA LYS A 13 7.58 15.51 4.25
C LYS A 13 8.56 16.66 3.92
N GLN A 14 9.59 16.41 3.11
CA GLN A 14 10.67 17.36 2.83
C GLN A 14 10.30 18.40 1.76
N LEU A 15 9.41 18.06 0.83
CA LEU A 15 9.01 18.97 -0.25
C LEU A 15 8.23 20.21 0.23
N LYS A 16 7.76 20.26 1.51
CA LYS A 16 6.95 21.37 2.06
C LYS A 16 5.80 21.80 1.13
N THR A 17 5.27 20.84 0.40
CA THR A 17 4.20 21.02 -0.58
C THR A 17 2.95 20.29 -0.11
N ASP A 18 1.76 20.77 -0.45
CA ASP A 18 0.47 20.11 -0.18
C ASP A 18 0.25 18.82 -1.02
N ILE A 19 1.33 18.17 -1.46
CA ILE A 19 1.26 16.95 -2.25
C ILE A 19 0.80 15.82 -1.35
N LYS A 20 -0.34 15.25 -1.72
CA LYS A 20 -0.88 14.02 -1.15
C LYS A 20 -0.62 12.85 -2.08
N ALA A 21 -0.41 11.69 -1.50
CA ALA A 21 -0.23 10.44 -2.23
C ALA A 21 -1.31 9.42 -1.85
N THR A 22 -1.59 8.51 -2.79
CA THR A 22 -2.38 7.31 -2.54
C THR A 22 -1.52 6.09 -2.86
N ILE A 23 -1.45 5.15 -1.92
CA ILE A 23 -0.73 3.89 -2.09
C ILE A 23 -1.77 2.76 -2.12
N ASN A 24 -1.81 1.99 -3.21
CA ASN A 24 -2.67 0.82 -3.29
C ASN A 24 -1.92 -0.40 -2.73
N LEU A 25 -2.49 -1.03 -1.69
CA LEU A 25 -1.85 -2.11 -0.94
C LEU A 25 -2.26 -3.48 -1.44
N ILE A 26 -1.30 -4.39 -1.56
CA ILE A 26 -1.56 -5.82 -1.70
C ILE A 26 -1.65 -6.39 -0.28
N THR A 27 -2.84 -6.65 0.23
CA THR A 27 -3.03 -6.85 1.68
C THR A 27 -2.36 -8.13 2.21
N SER A 28 -2.22 -9.19 1.40
CA SER A 28 -1.47 -10.40 1.78
C SER A 28 0.05 -10.19 1.91
N LYS A 29 0.55 -9.04 1.48
CA LYS A 29 1.98 -8.68 1.55
C LYS A 29 2.29 -7.73 2.71
N ILE A 30 1.28 -7.27 3.44
CA ILE A 30 1.50 -6.52 4.68
C ILE A 30 2.20 -7.43 5.68
N ASP A 31 3.22 -6.91 6.35
CA ASP A 31 4.05 -7.62 7.34
C ASP A 31 4.82 -8.84 6.79
N CYS A 32 4.89 -8.99 5.46
CA CYS A 32 5.78 -10.00 4.90
C CYS A 32 7.25 -9.59 5.13
N LYS A 33 8.15 -10.58 5.23
CA LYS A 33 9.58 -10.33 5.51
C LYS A 33 10.33 -9.65 4.35
N ASP A 34 9.68 -9.49 3.21
CA ASP A 34 10.26 -8.83 2.04
C ASP A 34 10.27 -7.32 2.26
N SER A 35 11.47 -6.72 2.27
CA SER A 35 11.69 -5.29 2.51
C SER A 35 11.08 -4.34 1.46
N TYR A 36 10.37 -4.87 0.47
CA TYR A 36 9.70 -4.08 -0.57
C TYR A 36 8.25 -3.73 -0.21
N TYR A 37 7.68 -4.40 0.79
CA TYR A 37 6.31 -4.16 1.22
C TYR A 37 6.29 -3.46 2.57
N VAL A 38 5.22 -2.70 2.78
CA VAL A 38 4.99 -2.01 4.04
C VAL A 38 4.52 -2.98 5.12
N ASN A 39 4.88 -2.67 6.36
CA ASN A 39 4.26 -3.27 7.54
C ASN A 39 3.16 -2.35 8.11
N LEU A 40 2.40 -2.87 9.06
CA LEU A 40 1.31 -2.12 9.72
C LEU A 40 1.81 -0.85 10.43
N ASP A 41 2.97 -0.91 11.09
CA ASP A 41 3.53 0.24 11.80
C ASP A 41 3.85 1.40 10.84
N GLN A 42 4.42 1.09 9.67
CA GLN A 42 4.69 2.06 8.61
C GLN A 42 3.40 2.64 8.04
N ILE A 43 2.37 1.81 7.78
CA ILE A 43 1.05 2.27 7.31
C ILE A 43 0.46 3.28 8.30
N GLU A 44 0.47 2.96 9.60
CA GLU A 44 -0.08 3.83 10.63
C GLU A 44 0.75 5.10 10.81
N GLU A 45 2.09 5.05 10.68
CA GLU A 45 2.91 6.26 10.66
C GLU A 45 2.56 7.17 9.48
N MET A 46 2.42 6.59 8.29
CA MET A 46 2.07 7.32 7.07
C MET A 46 0.68 7.96 7.16
N LYS A 47 -0.32 7.22 7.66
CA LYS A 47 -1.67 7.76 7.89
C LYS A 47 -1.64 8.96 8.83
N ARG A 48 -0.87 8.90 9.93
CA ARG A 48 -0.75 9.99 10.90
C ARG A 48 -0.22 11.30 10.30
N THR A 49 0.47 11.24 9.16
CA THR A 49 0.93 12.46 8.46
C THR A 49 -0.20 13.24 7.78
N GLY A 50 -1.33 12.59 7.45
CA GLY A 50 -2.39 13.17 6.61
C GLY A 50 -2.00 13.37 5.14
N LEU A 51 -0.76 13.04 4.74
CA LEU A 51 -0.25 13.17 3.37
C LEU A 51 -0.48 11.92 2.54
N VAL A 52 -0.66 10.77 3.18
CA VAL A 52 -0.79 9.48 2.50
C VAL A 52 -2.15 8.85 2.81
N SER A 53 -2.84 8.45 1.75
CA SER A 53 -4.05 7.63 1.78
C SER A 53 -3.76 6.24 1.24
N PHE A 54 -4.57 5.26 1.62
CA PHE A 54 -4.39 3.87 1.23
C PHE A 54 -5.64 3.35 0.51
N GLY A 55 -5.41 2.66 -0.61
CA GLY A 55 -6.44 1.97 -1.39
C GLY A 55 -6.13 0.47 -1.53
N SER A 56 -7.04 -0.27 -2.15
CA SER A 56 -6.84 -1.70 -2.42
C SER A 56 -6.07 -1.91 -3.73
N HIS A 57 -5.08 -2.80 -3.70
CA HIS A 57 -4.47 -3.40 -4.87
C HIS A 57 -4.71 -4.93 -4.89
N THR A 58 -5.91 -5.34 -4.48
CA THR A 58 -6.33 -6.73 -4.25
C THR A 58 -5.59 -7.41 -3.09
N VAL A 59 -5.99 -8.63 -2.76
CA VAL A 59 -5.41 -9.37 -1.65
C VAL A 59 -4.07 -9.95 -2.05
N HIS A 60 -3.99 -10.63 -3.19
CA HIS A 60 -2.81 -11.39 -3.63
C HIS A 60 -2.21 -10.91 -4.96
N ARG A 61 -2.80 -9.91 -5.62
CA ARG A 61 -2.38 -9.39 -6.94
C ARG A 61 -2.45 -10.48 -8.03
N LEU A 62 -3.54 -11.24 -8.03
CA LEU A 62 -3.84 -12.19 -9.09
C LEU A 62 -4.47 -11.48 -10.31
N GLU A 63 -4.36 -12.10 -11.48
CA GLU A 63 -4.95 -11.59 -12.72
C GLU A 63 -6.47 -11.75 -12.70
N LEU A 64 -7.18 -10.72 -12.22
CA LEU A 64 -8.64 -10.75 -12.02
C LEU A 64 -9.42 -11.20 -13.27
N ASN A 65 -9.01 -10.75 -14.46
CA ASN A 65 -9.66 -11.07 -15.73
C ASN A 65 -9.56 -12.56 -16.14
N ARG A 66 -8.76 -13.37 -15.45
CA ARG A 66 -8.61 -14.81 -15.68
C ARG A 66 -9.27 -15.66 -14.58
N MET A 67 -9.92 -15.02 -13.62
CA MET A 67 -10.55 -15.66 -12.47
C MET A 67 -12.05 -15.77 -12.65
N SER A 68 -12.67 -16.76 -12.01
CA SER A 68 -14.13 -16.81 -11.86
C SER A 68 -14.61 -15.63 -11.02
N TYR A 69 -15.89 -15.27 -11.15
CA TYR A 69 -16.51 -14.19 -10.37
C TYR A 69 -16.27 -14.36 -8.86
N ASP A 70 -16.49 -15.55 -8.31
CA ASP A 70 -16.31 -15.81 -6.87
C ASP A 70 -14.87 -15.61 -6.39
N HIS A 71 -13.89 -15.82 -7.26
CA HIS A 71 -12.49 -15.57 -6.97
C HIS A 71 -12.14 -14.09 -7.12
N GLN A 72 -12.67 -13.41 -8.14
CA GLN A 72 -12.53 -11.95 -8.26
C GLN A 72 -13.13 -11.23 -7.05
N PHE A 73 -14.32 -11.64 -6.64
CA PHE A 73 -15.04 -11.06 -5.50
C PHE A 73 -14.23 -11.21 -4.19
N ARG A 74 -13.60 -12.37 -3.99
CA ARG A 74 -12.71 -12.61 -2.85
C ARG A 74 -11.45 -11.74 -2.87
N GLU A 75 -10.92 -11.42 -4.04
CA GLU A 75 -9.75 -10.53 -4.16
C GLU A 75 -10.05 -9.05 -3.89
N ILE A 76 -11.31 -8.60 -3.97
CA ILE A 76 -11.68 -7.17 -3.88
C ILE A 76 -12.45 -6.77 -2.61
N THR A 77 -12.97 -7.73 -1.83
CA THR A 77 -13.94 -7.45 -0.73
C THR A 77 -13.37 -7.65 0.69
N ILE A 78 -12.08 -7.95 0.82
CA ILE A 78 -11.42 -8.08 2.14
C ILE A 78 -10.92 -6.72 2.61
#